data_AF-A0A2E7D2R2-F1
#
_entry.id   AF-A0A2E7D2R2-F1
#
_cell.length_a   1.000
_cell.length_b   1.000
_cell.length_c   1.000
_cell.angle_alpha   90.00
_cell.angle_beta   90.00
_cell.angle_gamma   90.00
#
_symmetry.space_group_name_H-M   'P 1'
#
loop_
_entity.id
_entity.type
_entity.pdbx_description
1 polymer ?
#
loop_
_entity_poly.entity_id
_entity_poly.type
_entity_poly.pdbx_seq_one_letter_code
_entity_poly.pdbx_strand_id
1 'polypeptide(L)'
;MALFSFLDHLNLVEDDSSQYEVAVGDNGFSYLDLMSDKKVRAISFEEKQKRQTSAALDGSTRARGQSNLKHVESIDHDEVCLDTDLLAIIRDMEERRKKVSVFPITAGVIGIGVVIWAVLIVNSSLPTLAFLFSTILVVPGVAFALVNTWHLDRSRKDVHFTYNITGKGKVAFEALNVGLKQLDSSQQVLLNTGRRHFEDTRYTGGAASFPDLKTVQLTRSRPPLLDLEFDVWHLRAFNKDLFFMPDHVLVYDGAQMGGISYAKLQVSSDREVTQARGSARVSSDSRVVGQTYRFVNNDGSPDKRFNNNTEIPLIEYGTLALSGAGLTICLFVSNQKSAAFVPGQVSDIQDLARKPVVKVAEQRHLEAAARREARRQEVCSIVLDALCCMMFADGQASKSERKKVHELMVRIKAPWSSDETELKMRSYCSRAKEVGFISVVDDVCSRVSTINSLRQQEALVSCLERVMKADGEVTDDELRIKSRISKAIESDGD
;
A
#
# COMPACT_ATOMS: atom_id res chain seq x y z
N MET A 1 -14.59 -12.74 -25.07
CA MET A 1 -14.45 -12.49 -23.61
C MET A 1 -14.07 -13.74 -22.83
N ALA A 2 -14.64 -14.93 -23.07
CA ALA A 2 -14.30 -16.15 -22.31
C ALA A 2 -12.85 -16.65 -22.46
N LEU A 3 -12.24 -16.53 -23.64
CA LEU A 3 -10.85 -16.99 -23.86
C LEU A 3 -9.80 -16.12 -23.15
N PHE A 4 -10.09 -14.83 -22.94
CA PHE A 4 -9.22 -13.93 -22.17
C PHE A 4 -9.31 -14.21 -20.65
N SER A 5 -10.49 -14.57 -20.13
CA SER A 5 -10.65 -14.98 -18.72
C SER A 5 -9.92 -16.28 -18.37
N PHE A 6 -9.76 -17.20 -19.33
CA PHE A 6 -8.96 -18.41 -19.12
C PHE A 6 -7.45 -18.11 -19.02
N LEU A 7 -6.97 -17.10 -19.74
CA LEU A 7 -5.57 -16.69 -19.70
C LEU A 7 -5.19 -16.05 -18.35
N ASP A 8 -6.12 -15.36 -17.68
CA ASP A 8 -5.90 -14.84 -16.33
C ASP A 8 -5.63 -15.95 -15.30
N HIS A 9 -6.24 -17.13 -15.48
CA HIS A 9 -5.99 -18.32 -14.64
C HIS A 9 -4.67 -19.03 -14.94
N LEU A 10 -4.04 -18.74 -16.09
CA LEU A 10 -2.78 -19.35 -16.51
C LEU A 10 -1.57 -18.44 -16.21
N ASN A 11 -1.76 -17.37 -15.44
CA ASN A 11 -0.67 -16.52 -14.99
C ASN A 11 0.26 -17.31 -14.05
N LEU A 12 1.44 -17.67 -14.55
CA LEU A 12 2.51 -18.31 -13.77
C LEU A 12 3.28 -17.29 -12.91
N VAL A 13 2.94 -16.02 -13.07
CA VAL A 13 3.66 -14.89 -12.52
C VAL A 13 2.94 -14.47 -11.25
N GLU A 14 3.57 -14.78 -10.12
CA GLU A 14 3.13 -14.32 -8.81
C GLU A 14 3.29 -12.79 -8.73
N ASP A 15 2.26 -12.10 -8.23
CA ASP A 15 2.23 -10.64 -8.20
C ASP A 15 3.26 -10.09 -7.18
N ASP A 16 4.18 -9.27 -7.69
CA ASP A 16 5.29 -8.65 -6.95
C ASP A 16 5.10 -7.11 -6.87
N SER A 17 3.87 -6.65 -7.10
CA SER A 17 3.47 -5.26 -6.91
C SER A 17 3.66 -4.87 -5.44
N SER A 18 4.24 -3.68 -5.20
CA SER A 18 4.23 -3.11 -3.85
C SER A 18 2.86 -2.48 -3.62
N GLN A 19 2.28 -2.77 -2.45
CA GLN A 19 1.01 -2.21 -2.03
C GLN A 19 1.27 -1.29 -0.84
N TYR A 20 0.90 -0.02 -0.97
CA TYR A 20 1.04 0.95 0.11
C TYR A 20 -0.33 1.43 0.56
N GLU A 21 -0.58 1.35 1.86
CA GLU A 21 -1.73 1.98 2.50
C GLU A 21 -1.29 3.31 3.10
N VAL A 22 -1.91 4.40 2.65
CA VAL A 22 -1.67 5.75 3.17
C VAL A 22 -2.93 6.24 3.85
N ALA A 23 -2.87 6.45 5.17
CA ALA A 23 -3.98 7.03 5.91
C ALA A 23 -3.74 8.51 6.16
N VAL A 24 -4.76 9.32 5.88
CA VAL A 24 -4.75 10.76 6.08
C VAL A 24 -5.92 11.11 6.99
N GLY A 25 -5.61 11.37 8.26
CA GLY A 25 -6.62 11.55 9.31
C GLY A 25 -6.33 12.71 10.25
N ASP A 26 -7.10 12.78 11.34
CA ASP A 26 -7.03 13.88 12.31
C ASP A 26 -5.67 13.97 13.02
N ASN A 27 -5.00 12.83 13.19
CA ASN A 27 -3.73 12.73 13.90
C ASN A 27 -2.51 12.92 13.00
N GLY A 28 -2.70 13.15 11.70
CA GLY A 28 -1.64 13.31 10.71
C GLY A 28 -1.68 12.24 9.62
N PHE A 29 -0.52 11.90 9.09
CA PHE A 29 -0.35 10.89 8.04
C PHE A 29 0.24 9.61 8.60
N SER A 30 -0.11 8.47 8.01
CA SER A 30 0.57 7.17 8.25
C SER A 30 0.85 6.47 6.92
N TYR A 31 1.99 5.81 6.84
CA TYR A 31 2.42 5.08 5.65
C TYR A 31 2.72 3.64 6.03
N LEU A 32 2.10 2.72 5.32
CA LEU A 32 2.14 1.30 5.67
C LEU A 32 2.42 0.50 4.41
N ASP A 33 3.53 -0.25 4.42
CA ASP A 33 3.89 -1.19 3.35
C ASP A 33 3.15 -2.50 3.62
N LEU A 34 2.15 -2.78 2.78
CA LEU A 34 1.45 -4.05 2.74
C LEU A 34 2.31 -4.99 1.90
N MET A 35 3.11 -5.81 2.59
CA MET A 35 4.08 -6.67 1.92
C MET A 35 3.35 -7.68 1.02
N SER A 36 3.71 -7.71 -0.27
CA SER A 36 3.21 -8.75 -1.20
C SER A 36 3.48 -10.15 -0.63
N ASP A 37 2.57 -11.09 -0.88
CA ASP A 37 2.67 -12.51 -0.50
C ASP A 37 4.03 -13.12 -0.82
N LYS A 38 4.62 -12.72 -1.96
CA LYS A 38 5.94 -13.16 -2.36
C LYS A 38 7.03 -12.66 -1.42
N LYS A 39 6.99 -11.39 -1.02
CA LYS A 39 7.92 -10.82 -0.03
C LYS A 39 7.72 -11.47 1.34
N VAL A 40 6.48 -11.72 1.76
CA VAL A 40 6.17 -12.42 3.03
C VAL A 40 6.80 -13.81 3.05
N ARG A 41 6.61 -14.59 1.97
CA ARG A 41 7.19 -15.93 1.83
C ARG A 41 8.71 -15.88 1.82
N ALA A 42 9.33 -14.93 1.13
CA ALA A 42 10.78 -14.76 1.09
C ALA A 42 11.38 -14.49 2.48
N ILE A 43 10.77 -13.57 3.26
CA ILE A 43 11.22 -13.28 4.64
C ILE A 43 11.10 -14.53 5.51
N SER A 44 9.97 -15.24 5.42
CA SER A 44 9.74 -16.47 6.18
C SER A 44 10.80 -17.55 5.86
N PHE A 45 11.26 -17.60 4.61
CA PHE A 45 12.27 -18.54 4.14
C PHE A 45 13.67 -18.14 4.62
N GLU A 46 14.03 -16.86 4.54
CA GLU A 46 15.30 -16.36 5.07
C GLU A 46 15.41 -16.54 6.59
N GLU A 47 14.33 -16.29 7.34
CA GLU A 47 14.30 -16.55 8.78
C GLU A 47 14.46 -18.04 9.08
N LYS A 48 13.80 -18.91 8.32
CA LYS A 48 14.00 -20.37 8.42
C LYS A 48 15.47 -20.73 8.18
N GLN A 49 16.11 -20.17 7.16
CA GLN A 49 17.53 -20.40 6.87
C GLN A 49 18.43 -19.90 8.00
N LYS A 50 18.24 -18.66 8.49
CA LYS A 50 19.03 -18.09 9.60
C LYS A 50 18.93 -18.94 10.87
N ARG A 51 17.74 -19.47 11.18
CA ARG A 51 17.54 -20.37 12.33
C ARG A 51 18.20 -21.74 12.12
N GLN A 52 18.20 -22.25 10.90
CA GLN A 52 18.89 -23.51 10.57
C GLN A 52 20.41 -23.36 10.66
N THR A 53 20.96 -22.24 10.18
CA THR A 53 22.40 -21.97 10.26
C THR A 53 22.84 -21.66 11.68
N SER A 54 22.05 -20.91 12.47
CA SER A 54 22.34 -20.68 13.88
C SER A 54 22.26 -21.96 14.72
N ALA A 55 21.27 -22.82 14.47
CA ALA A 55 21.16 -24.12 15.14
C ALA A 55 22.28 -25.10 14.74
N ALA A 56 22.80 -25.00 13.51
CA ALA A 56 23.95 -25.76 13.07
C ALA A 56 25.26 -25.28 13.71
N LEU A 57 25.40 -23.97 13.96
CA LEU A 57 26.56 -23.38 14.64
C LEU A 57 26.62 -23.72 16.14
N ASP A 58 25.47 -23.80 16.81
CA ASP A 58 25.39 -23.95 18.27
C ASP A 58 25.53 -25.42 18.74
N GLY A 59 25.80 -26.36 17.82
CA GLY A 59 26.12 -27.77 18.11
C GLY A 59 25.05 -28.58 18.84
N SER A 60 23.91 -27.98 19.18
CA SER A 60 22.86 -28.61 19.98
C SER A 60 21.94 -29.45 19.09
N THR A 61 22.23 -30.74 19.00
CA THR A 61 21.35 -31.76 18.40
C THR A 61 19.96 -31.86 19.05
N ARG A 62 19.72 -31.15 20.17
CA ARG A 62 18.42 -31.05 20.85
C ARG A 62 17.45 -30.00 20.27
N ALA A 63 17.91 -29.07 19.43
CA ALA A 63 17.02 -28.05 18.85
C ALA A 63 16.17 -28.54 17.66
N ARG A 64 16.22 -29.84 17.32
CA ARG A 64 15.47 -30.43 16.20
C ARG A 64 14.03 -30.86 16.55
N GLY A 65 13.58 -30.71 17.79
CA GLY A 65 12.25 -31.10 18.21
C GLY A 65 11.59 -30.04 19.07
N GLN A 66 10.51 -29.45 18.56
CA GLN A 66 9.46 -28.75 19.32
C GLN A 66 9.86 -27.38 19.90
N SER A 67 9.56 -26.31 19.16
CA SER A 67 8.59 -25.30 19.67
C SER A 67 8.41 -24.04 18.82
N ASN A 68 9.16 -23.79 17.73
CA ASN A 68 9.00 -22.54 16.96
C ASN A 68 8.61 -22.69 15.48
N LEU A 69 8.35 -23.92 15.00
CA LEU A 69 7.68 -24.14 13.70
C LEU A 69 6.24 -23.59 13.69
N LYS A 70 5.62 -23.41 14.87
CA LYS A 70 4.29 -22.80 15.04
C LYS A 70 4.22 -21.32 14.65
N HIS A 71 5.35 -20.61 14.58
CA HIS A 71 5.32 -19.16 14.35
C HIS A 71 5.21 -18.77 12.87
N VAL A 72 5.30 -19.72 11.94
CA VAL A 72 5.57 -19.40 10.52
C VAL A 72 4.42 -19.77 9.56
N GLU A 73 3.37 -20.45 10.02
CA GLU A 73 2.33 -20.98 9.12
C GLU A 73 0.97 -20.26 9.15
N SER A 74 0.85 -19.17 9.91
CA SER A 74 -0.28 -18.24 9.78
C SER A 74 0.16 -16.87 10.27
N ILE A 75 1.07 -16.25 9.54
CA ILE A 75 1.18 -14.80 9.64
C ILE A 75 -0.04 -14.30 8.87
N ASP A 76 -1.11 -13.95 9.59
CA ASP A 76 -2.30 -13.35 8.98
C ASP A 76 -1.82 -12.15 8.14
N HIS A 77 -2.34 -11.97 6.92
CA HIS A 77 -1.83 -10.92 6.00
C HIS A 77 -1.81 -9.52 6.64
N ASP A 78 -2.72 -9.26 7.57
CA ASP A 78 -2.81 -8.02 8.36
C ASP A 78 -1.56 -7.73 9.21
N GLU A 79 -0.76 -8.76 9.52
CA GLU A 79 0.43 -8.67 10.35
C GLU A 79 1.71 -8.42 9.55
N VAL A 80 1.69 -8.46 8.22
CA VAL A 80 2.91 -8.18 7.42
C VAL A 80 2.88 -6.76 6.90
N CYS A 81 2.60 -5.84 7.82
CA CYS A 81 2.68 -4.42 7.58
C CYS A 81 3.90 -3.81 8.26
N LEU A 82 4.58 -2.92 7.54
CA LEU A 82 5.75 -2.19 8.04
C LEU A 82 5.47 -0.69 7.94
N ASP A 83 5.73 0.04 9.03
CA ASP A 83 5.74 1.50 8.99
C ASP A 83 6.87 1.92 8.03
N THR A 84 6.50 2.71 7.02
CA THR A 84 7.44 3.20 6.00
C THR A 84 7.53 4.72 6.03
N ASP A 85 8.60 5.25 5.44
CA ASP A 85 8.74 6.68 5.22
C ASP A 85 8.39 7.04 3.77
N LEU A 86 7.84 8.24 3.55
CA LEU A 86 7.59 8.78 2.21
C LEU A 86 8.83 8.70 1.31
N LEU A 87 10.03 8.95 1.85
CA LEU A 87 11.28 8.87 1.09
C LEU A 87 11.62 7.44 0.67
N ALA A 88 11.27 6.45 1.49
CA ALA A 88 11.46 5.04 1.15
C ALA A 88 10.52 4.63 0.01
N ILE A 89 9.26 5.07 0.06
CA ILE A 89 8.27 4.85 -1.00
C ILE A 89 8.75 5.46 -2.32
N ILE A 90 9.17 6.73 -2.32
CA ILE A 90 9.68 7.39 -3.54
C ILE A 90 10.90 6.67 -4.10
N ARG A 91 11.80 6.16 -3.23
CA ARG A 91 12.97 5.41 -3.65
C ARG A 91 12.59 4.07 -4.30
N ASP A 92 11.64 3.32 -3.73
CA ASP A 92 11.12 2.08 -4.34
C ASP A 92 10.53 2.37 -5.71
N MET A 93 9.73 3.43 -5.83
CA MET A 93 9.16 3.86 -7.11
C MET A 93 10.23 4.22 -8.15
N GLU A 94 11.27 4.96 -7.74
CA GLU A 94 12.38 5.32 -8.63
C GLU A 94 13.16 4.06 -9.09
N GLU A 95 13.39 3.10 -8.19
CA GLU A 95 14.04 1.83 -8.50
C GLU A 95 13.20 0.99 -9.47
N ARG A 96 11.89 0.90 -9.26
CA ARG A 96 10.95 0.22 -10.15
C ARG A 96 10.90 0.86 -11.53
N ARG A 97 10.92 2.18 -11.62
CA ARG A 97 10.97 2.91 -12.88
C ARG A 97 12.24 2.62 -13.69
N LYS A 98 13.38 2.38 -13.02
CA LYS A 98 14.65 2.01 -13.66
C LYS A 98 14.65 0.58 -14.20
N LYS A 99 13.72 -0.28 -13.79
CA LYS A 99 13.63 -1.66 -14.32
C LYS A 99 13.31 -1.64 -15.82
N VAL A 100 14.14 -2.33 -16.59
CA VAL A 100 13.95 -2.50 -18.04
C VAL A 100 12.63 -3.25 -18.30
N SER A 101 11.81 -2.75 -19.24
CA SER A 101 10.62 -3.49 -19.69
C SER A 101 11.06 -4.70 -20.51
N VAL A 102 10.67 -5.89 -20.08
CA VAL A 102 10.94 -7.16 -20.74
C VAL A 102 9.98 -7.41 -21.90
N PHE A 103 8.79 -6.79 -21.88
CA PHE A 103 7.77 -6.89 -22.92
C PHE A 103 8.27 -6.53 -24.33
N PRO A 104 8.87 -5.36 -24.60
CA PRO A 104 9.33 -5.03 -25.95
C PRO A 104 10.45 -5.96 -26.45
N ILE A 105 11.29 -6.47 -25.55
CA ILE A 105 12.36 -7.42 -25.88
C ILE A 105 11.74 -8.75 -26.31
N THR A 106 10.80 -9.27 -25.52
CA THR A 106 10.12 -10.54 -25.80
C THR A 106 9.25 -10.45 -27.05
N ALA A 107 8.52 -9.35 -27.25
CA ALA A 107 7.79 -9.07 -28.48
C ALA A 107 8.71 -9.02 -29.71
N GLY A 108 9.90 -8.41 -29.58
CA GLY A 108 10.90 -8.38 -30.65
C GLY A 108 11.43 -9.78 -31.01
N VAL A 109 11.80 -10.59 -30.02
CA VAL A 109 12.29 -11.97 -30.22
C VAL A 109 11.21 -12.85 -30.85
N ILE A 110 9.98 -12.75 -30.36
CA ILE A 110 8.83 -13.47 -30.91
C ILE A 110 8.57 -13.03 -32.36
N GLY A 111 8.61 -11.72 -32.64
CA GLY A 111 8.44 -11.20 -34.00
C GLY A 111 9.46 -11.79 -34.98
N ILE A 112 10.74 -11.84 -34.60
CA ILE A 112 11.81 -12.47 -35.39
C ILE A 112 11.52 -13.98 -35.57
N GLY A 113 11.13 -14.68 -34.50
CA GLY A 113 10.78 -16.09 -34.55
C GLY A 113 9.61 -16.40 -35.51
N VAL A 114 8.57 -15.56 -35.50
CA VAL A 114 7.42 -15.67 -36.40
C VAL A 114 7.82 -15.44 -37.85
N VAL A 115 8.71 -14.47 -38.13
CA VAL A 115 9.24 -14.23 -39.48
C VAL A 115 10.07 -15.42 -39.96
N ILE A 116 10.96 -15.97 -39.12
CA ILE A 116 11.75 -17.17 -39.45
C ILE A 116 10.82 -18.36 -39.73
N TRP A 117 9.81 -18.56 -38.88
CA TRP A 117 8.83 -19.63 -39.05
C TRP A 117 8.04 -19.47 -40.36
N ALA A 118 7.62 -18.25 -40.72
CA ALA A 118 6.95 -17.98 -41.99
C ALA A 118 7.86 -18.25 -43.21
N VAL A 119 9.14 -17.86 -43.14
CA VAL A 119 10.12 -18.14 -44.21
C VAL A 119 10.37 -19.64 -44.38
N LEU A 120 10.44 -20.39 -43.27
CA LEU A 120 10.58 -21.84 -43.31
C LEU A 120 9.36 -22.52 -43.95
N ILE A 121 8.15 -22.03 -43.68
CA ILE A 121 6.93 -22.56 -44.31
C ILE A 121 6.99 -22.40 -45.81
N VAL A 122 7.29 -21.20 -46.31
CA VAL A 122 7.31 -20.89 -47.75
C VAL A 122 8.32 -21.76 -48.51
N ASN A 123 9.43 -22.13 -47.86
CA ASN A 123 10.51 -22.89 -48.48
C ASN A 123 10.45 -24.42 -48.24
N SER A 124 9.44 -24.92 -47.53
CA SER A 124 9.36 -26.35 -47.14
C SER A 124 8.35 -27.14 -47.97
N SER A 125 8.68 -28.39 -48.29
CA SER A 125 7.81 -29.33 -49.04
C SER A 125 6.83 -30.10 -48.14
N LEU A 126 6.58 -29.61 -46.92
CA LEU A 126 5.75 -30.29 -45.93
C LEU A 126 4.27 -30.25 -46.30
N PRO A 127 3.48 -31.27 -45.90
CA PRO A 127 2.05 -31.33 -46.20
C PRO A 127 1.29 -30.19 -45.50
N THR A 128 0.27 -29.66 -46.18
CA THR A 128 -0.56 -28.53 -45.71
C THR A 128 -1.16 -28.71 -44.32
N LEU A 129 -1.44 -29.97 -43.93
CA LEU A 129 -1.93 -30.31 -42.59
C LEU A 129 -0.89 -30.03 -41.49
N ALA A 130 0.41 -30.27 -41.72
CA ALA A 130 1.46 -29.98 -40.74
C ALA A 130 1.60 -28.46 -40.46
N PHE A 131 1.26 -27.62 -41.43
CA PHE A 131 1.21 -26.16 -41.25
C PHE A 131 0.01 -25.74 -40.40
N LEU A 132 -1.15 -26.36 -40.58
CA LEU A 132 -2.32 -26.12 -39.73
C LEU A 132 -2.07 -26.56 -38.28
N PHE A 133 -1.40 -27.69 -38.06
CA PHE A 133 -1.05 -28.11 -36.70
C PHE A 133 0.00 -27.21 -36.03
N SER A 134 1.02 -26.77 -36.77
CA SER A 134 2.05 -25.88 -36.21
C SER A 134 1.51 -24.47 -35.92
N THR A 135 0.64 -23.91 -36.77
CA THR A 135 -0.04 -22.64 -36.48
C THR A 135 -0.88 -22.70 -35.22
N ILE A 136 -1.67 -23.78 -35.06
CA ILE A 136 -2.54 -24.00 -33.90
C ILE A 136 -1.73 -24.08 -32.60
N LEU A 137 -0.47 -24.54 -32.62
CA LEU A 137 0.38 -24.61 -31.44
C LEU A 137 1.16 -23.30 -31.16
N VAL A 138 1.65 -22.65 -32.22
CA VAL A 138 2.49 -21.45 -32.10
C VAL A 138 1.68 -20.23 -31.66
N VAL A 139 0.48 -20.03 -32.20
CA VAL A 139 -0.33 -18.84 -31.90
C VAL A 139 -0.71 -18.76 -30.41
N PRO A 140 -1.23 -19.83 -29.76
CA PRO A 140 -1.50 -19.80 -28.33
C PRO A 140 -0.23 -19.66 -27.48
N GLY A 141 0.87 -20.30 -27.86
CA GLY A 141 2.16 -20.18 -27.15
C GLY A 141 2.71 -18.75 -27.18
N VAL A 142 2.60 -18.08 -28.32
CA VAL A 142 2.98 -16.66 -28.48
C VAL A 142 2.07 -15.75 -27.67
N ALA A 143 0.75 -15.94 -27.75
CA ALA A 143 -0.20 -15.16 -26.96
C ALA A 143 0.05 -15.34 -25.45
N PHE A 144 0.28 -16.58 -25.01
CA PHE A 144 0.61 -16.91 -23.64
C PHE A 144 1.89 -16.23 -23.16
N ALA A 145 2.97 -16.27 -23.97
CA ALA A 145 4.23 -15.63 -23.63
C ALA A 145 4.09 -14.10 -23.53
N LEU A 146 3.39 -13.47 -24.47
CA LEU A 146 3.16 -12.01 -24.46
C LEU A 146 2.30 -11.55 -23.28
N VAL A 147 1.25 -12.31 -22.93
CA VAL A 147 0.39 -12.00 -21.77
C VAL A 147 1.18 -12.12 -20.48
N ASN A 148 1.93 -13.20 -20.29
CA ASN A 148 2.76 -13.37 -19.08
C ASN A 148 3.87 -12.32 -18.98
N THR A 149 4.52 -11.94 -20.08
CA THR A 149 5.57 -10.91 -20.03
C THR A 149 5.01 -9.51 -19.82
N TRP A 150 3.82 -9.22 -20.34
CA TRP A 150 3.08 -8.00 -20.03
C TRP A 150 2.69 -7.93 -18.55
N HIS A 151 2.14 -9.01 -17.99
CA HIS A 151 1.82 -9.11 -16.56
C HIS A 151 3.08 -8.98 -15.67
N LEU A 152 4.20 -9.61 -16.06
CA LEU A 152 5.49 -9.46 -15.37
C LEU A 152 5.97 -8.02 -15.34
N ASP A 153 5.89 -7.32 -16.48
CA ASP A 153 6.31 -5.92 -16.53
C ASP A 153 5.39 -5.04 -15.70
N ARG A 154 4.08 -5.32 -15.70
CA ARG A 154 3.10 -4.62 -14.87
C ARG A 154 3.38 -4.82 -13.38
N SER A 155 3.51 -6.05 -12.91
CA SER A 155 3.75 -6.36 -11.49
C SER A 155 5.09 -5.83 -10.98
N ARG A 156 6.13 -5.81 -11.83
CA ARG A 156 7.46 -5.33 -11.45
C ARG A 156 7.57 -3.80 -11.36
N LYS A 157 6.68 -3.07 -12.03
CA LYS A 157 6.77 -1.62 -12.21
C LYS A 157 5.66 -0.84 -11.53
N ASP A 158 4.45 -1.38 -11.52
CA ASP A 158 3.31 -0.71 -10.91
C ASP A 158 3.38 -0.80 -9.38
N VAL A 159 2.95 0.27 -8.76
CA VAL A 159 2.83 0.42 -7.31
C VAL A 159 1.37 0.75 -7.02
N HIS A 160 0.73 -0.07 -6.20
CA HIS A 160 -0.67 0.13 -5.82
C HIS A 160 -0.75 0.98 -4.56
N PHE A 161 -1.52 2.05 -4.60
CA PHE A 161 -1.73 2.93 -3.46
C PHE A 161 -3.20 2.93 -3.05
N THR A 162 -3.45 2.49 -1.83
CA THR A 162 -4.77 2.57 -1.19
C THR A 162 -4.78 3.74 -0.21
N TYR A 163 -5.65 4.71 -0.45
CA TYR A 163 -5.72 5.93 0.36
C TYR A 163 -6.94 5.89 1.27
N ASN A 164 -6.71 5.95 2.59
CA ASN A 164 -7.78 6.05 3.58
C ASN A 164 -7.84 7.48 4.15
N ILE A 165 -8.68 8.32 3.53
CA ILE A 165 -8.79 9.74 3.87
C ILE A 165 -10.02 9.97 4.77
N THR A 166 -9.78 10.36 6.03
CA THR A 166 -10.83 10.50 7.06
C THR A 166 -10.78 11.85 7.77
N GLY A 167 -11.91 12.26 8.37
CA GLY A 167 -12.01 13.44 9.23
C GLY A 167 -11.47 14.73 8.60
N LYS A 168 -10.60 15.43 9.33
CA LYS A 168 -9.89 16.66 8.91
C LYS A 168 -9.03 16.45 7.67
N GLY A 169 -8.50 15.24 7.46
CA GLY A 169 -7.73 14.88 6.28
C GLY A 169 -8.54 15.05 4.99
N LYS A 170 -9.81 14.63 5.02
CA LYS A 170 -10.71 14.75 3.87
C LYS A 170 -11.04 16.21 3.57
N VAL A 171 -11.32 16.99 4.60
CA VAL A 171 -11.62 18.43 4.47
C VAL A 171 -10.41 19.17 3.89
N ALA A 172 -9.21 18.89 4.39
CA ALA A 172 -7.97 19.52 3.90
C ALA A 172 -7.67 19.17 2.43
N PHE A 173 -7.84 17.91 2.05
CA PHE A 173 -7.65 17.49 0.66
C PHE A 173 -8.72 18.07 -0.28
N GLU A 174 -9.97 18.19 0.19
CA GLU A 174 -11.04 18.84 -0.57
C GLU A 174 -10.77 20.34 -0.74
N ALA A 175 -10.32 21.04 0.30
CA ALA A 175 -9.90 22.44 0.22
C ALA A 175 -8.81 22.64 -0.84
N LEU A 176 -7.75 21.82 -0.81
CA LEU A 176 -6.70 21.81 -1.83
C LEU A 176 -7.29 21.63 -3.24
N ASN A 177 -8.19 20.66 -3.42
CA ASN A 177 -8.85 20.39 -4.69
C ASN A 177 -9.70 21.57 -5.18
N VAL A 178 -10.36 22.29 -4.26
CA VAL A 178 -11.14 23.50 -4.56
C VAL A 178 -10.21 24.64 -4.98
N GLY A 179 -9.07 24.82 -4.29
CA GLY A 179 -8.05 25.80 -4.66
C GLY A 179 -7.50 25.58 -6.08
N LEU A 180 -7.14 24.34 -6.40
CA LEU A 180 -6.62 23.97 -7.73
C LEU A 180 -7.70 24.05 -8.81
N LYS A 181 -8.95 23.71 -8.50
CA LYS A 181 -10.09 23.91 -9.42
C LYS A 181 -10.31 25.39 -9.75
N GLN A 182 -10.18 26.26 -8.76
CA GLN A 182 -10.30 27.71 -8.95
C GLN A 182 -9.15 28.25 -9.81
N LEU A 183 -7.94 27.69 -9.66
CA LEU A 183 -6.80 28.00 -10.52
C LEU A 183 -7.07 27.61 -11.97
N ASP A 184 -7.54 26.38 -12.21
CA ASP A 184 -7.90 25.84 -13.52
C ASP A 184 -9.03 26.62 -14.22
N SER A 185 -9.96 27.20 -13.45
CA SER A 185 -11.03 28.05 -14.01
C SER A 185 -10.55 29.37 -14.62
N SER A 186 -9.27 29.73 -14.44
CA SER A 186 -8.68 30.95 -15.01
C SER A 186 -8.35 30.74 -16.48
N GLN A 187 -8.58 31.75 -17.33
CA GLN A 187 -8.40 31.62 -18.79
C GLN A 187 -6.94 31.39 -19.17
N GLN A 188 -6.02 31.94 -18.40
CA GLN A 188 -4.59 31.77 -18.59
C GLN A 188 -3.88 31.47 -17.27
N VAL A 189 -3.17 30.35 -17.27
CA VAL A 189 -2.17 29.98 -16.27
C VAL A 189 -0.85 29.75 -16.99
N LEU A 190 0.15 30.55 -16.66
CA LEU A 190 1.46 30.57 -17.31
C LEU A 190 2.56 30.24 -16.30
N LEU A 191 3.59 29.52 -16.71
CA LEU A 191 4.79 29.23 -15.94
C LEU A 191 5.87 30.26 -16.28
N ASN A 192 6.45 30.86 -15.24
CA ASN A 192 7.67 31.64 -15.38
C ASN A 192 8.90 30.73 -15.43
N THR A 193 9.59 30.73 -16.57
CA THR A 193 10.82 29.95 -16.79
C THR A 193 12.10 30.75 -16.56
N GLY A 194 12.02 32.06 -16.39
CA GLY A 194 13.16 32.94 -16.21
C GLY A 194 12.83 34.38 -16.55
N ARG A 195 13.81 35.28 -16.45
CA ARG A 195 13.67 36.67 -16.88
C ARG A 195 14.68 37.00 -17.97
N ARG A 196 14.24 37.72 -18.99
CA ARG A 196 15.11 38.31 -20.01
C ARG A 196 15.38 39.76 -19.64
N HIS A 197 16.65 40.10 -19.47
CA HIS A 197 17.09 41.48 -19.18
C HIS A 197 17.46 42.20 -20.47
N PHE A 198 17.21 43.50 -20.51
CA PHE A 198 17.52 44.34 -21.67
C PHE A 198 18.32 45.55 -21.22
N GLU A 199 19.37 45.88 -21.98
CA GLU A 199 20.22 47.05 -21.72
C GLU A 199 19.52 48.35 -22.15
N ASP A 200 18.80 48.33 -23.27
CA ASP A 200 18.07 49.50 -23.78
C ASP A 200 16.55 49.32 -23.64
N THR A 201 15.97 50.07 -22.71
CA THR A 201 14.53 50.03 -22.40
C THR A 201 13.65 50.71 -23.43
N ARG A 202 14.23 51.53 -24.34
CA ARG A 202 13.47 52.24 -25.38
C ARG A 202 12.84 51.29 -26.37
N TYR A 203 13.44 50.13 -26.61
CA TYR A 203 12.96 49.11 -27.56
C TYR A 203 12.05 48.05 -26.93
N THR A 204 11.80 48.16 -25.62
CA THR A 204 11.03 47.19 -24.82
C THR A 204 9.83 47.83 -24.13
N GLY A 205 9.36 48.97 -24.62
CA GLY A 205 8.26 49.68 -23.98
C GLY A 205 8.54 50.11 -22.54
N GLY A 206 9.80 50.42 -22.24
CA GLY A 206 10.23 50.96 -20.94
C GLY A 206 10.58 49.89 -19.90
N ALA A 207 10.51 48.60 -20.23
CA ALA A 207 10.77 47.52 -19.28
C ALA A 207 12.26 47.09 -19.28
N ALA A 208 12.89 47.08 -18.10
CA ALA A 208 14.25 46.59 -17.92
C ALA A 208 14.37 45.05 -17.98
N SER A 209 13.27 44.33 -17.71
CA SER A 209 13.22 42.88 -17.84
C SER A 209 11.83 42.37 -18.17
N PHE A 210 11.75 41.19 -18.80
CA PHE A 210 10.50 40.46 -19.04
C PHE A 210 10.53 39.06 -18.43
N PRO A 211 9.44 38.60 -17.79
CA PRO A 211 9.29 37.19 -17.49
C PRO A 211 9.11 36.38 -18.77
N ASP A 212 9.79 35.24 -18.86
CA ASP A 212 9.65 34.28 -19.96
C ASP A 212 8.57 33.26 -19.59
N LEU A 213 7.40 33.43 -20.22
CA LEU A 213 6.17 32.76 -19.84
C LEU A 213 5.82 31.64 -20.83
N LYS A 214 5.50 30.46 -20.30
CA LYS A 214 5.01 29.31 -21.07
C LYS A 214 3.65 28.87 -20.56
N THR A 215 2.78 28.40 -21.46
CA THR A 215 1.46 27.90 -21.05
C THR A 215 1.58 26.65 -20.19
N VAL A 216 0.81 26.60 -19.10
CA VAL A 216 0.67 25.44 -18.22
C VAL A 216 -0.68 24.80 -18.47
N GLN A 217 -0.72 23.47 -18.37
CA GLN A 217 -1.97 22.72 -18.39
C GLN A 217 -2.21 22.16 -16.99
N LEU A 218 -3.35 22.49 -16.40
CA LEU A 218 -3.90 21.77 -15.26
C LEU A 218 -4.92 20.76 -15.77
N THR A 219 -4.78 19.50 -15.37
CA THR A 219 -5.72 18.43 -15.71
C THR A 219 -5.90 17.52 -14.51
N ARG A 220 -6.93 16.67 -14.54
CA ARG A 220 -7.03 15.55 -13.60
C ARG A 220 -6.53 14.29 -14.30
N SER A 221 -5.55 13.64 -13.70
CA SER A 221 -4.94 12.42 -14.26
C SER A 221 -4.28 11.61 -13.15
N ARG A 222 -3.93 10.35 -13.48
CA ARG A 222 -3.18 9.48 -12.57
C ARG A 222 -1.69 9.57 -12.90
N PRO A 223 -0.81 9.62 -11.89
CA PRO A 223 0.62 9.58 -12.11
C PRO A 223 1.03 8.28 -12.82
N PRO A 224 2.00 8.32 -13.73
CA PRO A 224 2.46 7.11 -14.42
C PRO A 224 3.10 6.13 -13.41
N LEU A 225 2.82 4.83 -13.58
CA LEU A 225 3.27 3.71 -12.73
C LEU A 225 2.57 3.60 -11.36
N LEU A 226 1.58 4.45 -11.08
CA LEU A 226 0.79 4.37 -9.86
C LEU A 226 -0.64 3.97 -10.19
N ASP A 227 -1.08 2.87 -9.59
CA ASP A 227 -2.47 2.46 -9.62
C ASP A 227 -3.19 3.08 -8.41
N LEU A 228 -3.92 4.18 -8.69
CA LEU A 228 -4.75 4.93 -7.74
C LEU A 228 -6.24 4.70 -8.00
N GLU A 229 -7.04 4.76 -6.93
CA GLU A 229 -8.50 4.67 -6.99
C GLU A 229 -9.17 5.93 -7.58
N PHE A 230 -8.52 7.09 -7.46
CA PHE A 230 -9.03 8.39 -7.89
C PHE A 230 -7.99 9.20 -8.66
N ASP A 231 -8.48 10.17 -9.43
CA ASP A 231 -7.63 11.09 -10.18
C ASP A 231 -7.20 12.27 -9.31
N VAL A 232 -5.94 12.68 -9.46
CA VAL A 232 -5.35 13.82 -8.76
C VAL A 232 -5.12 14.98 -9.71
N TRP A 233 -4.95 16.19 -9.17
CA TRP A 233 -4.57 17.33 -9.99
C TRP A 233 -3.14 17.17 -10.50
N HIS A 234 -2.99 17.29 -11.81
CA HIS A 234 -1.74 17.24 -12.55
C HIS A 234 -1.47 18.59 -13.19
N LEU A 235 -0.35 19.19 -12.79
CA LEU A 235 0.16 20.44 -13.33
C LEU A 235 1.39 20.15 -14.21
N ARG A 236 1.22 20.34 -15.52
CA ARG A 236 2.29 20.17 -16.51
C ARG A 236 3.09 21.46 -16.66
N ALA A 237 4.18 21.57 -15.92
CA ALA A 237 5.09 22.71 -15.89
C ALA A 237 6.30 22.50 -16.82
N PHE A 238 6.08 22.64 -18.14
CA PHE A 238 7.09 22.50 -19.20
C PHE A 238 7.79 21.13 -19.18
N ASN A 239 8.91 20.98 -18.47
CA ASN A 239 9.67 19.72 -18.36
C ASN A 239 9.42 18.99 -17.03
N LYS A 240 8.60 19.55 -16.15
CA LYS A 240 8.28 18.98 -14.84
C LYS A 240 6.79 18.73 -14.74
N ASP A 241 6.41 17.54 -14.34
CA ASP A 241 5.02 17.19 -14.05
C ASP A 241 4.83 17.12 -12.54
N LEU A 242 3.87 17.89 -12.02
CA LEU A 242 3.54 17.93 -10.60
C LEU A 242 2.17 17.29 -10.39
N PHE A 243 2.10 16.28 -9.53
CA PHE A 243 0.86 15.63 -9.12
C PHE A 243 0.59 15.92 -7.65
N PHE A 244 -0.55 16.51 -7.35
CA PHE A 244 -0.96 16.89 -6.00
C PHE A 244 -1.66 15.70 -5.32
N MET A 245 -0.89 14.87 -4.62
CA MET A 245 -1.40 13.73 -3.86
C MET A 245 -1.99 14.20 -2.51
N PRO A 246 -2.78 13.38 -1.79
CA PRO A 246 -3.34 13.75 -0.48
C PRO A 246 -2.33 13.98 0.65
N ASP A 247 -1.08 13.58 0.47
CA ASP A 247 -0.04 13.54 1.50
C ASP A 247 1.26 14.28 1.09
N HIS A 248 1.55 14.35 -0.20
CA HIS A 248 2.69 15.07 -0.77
C HIS A 248 2.42 15.57 -2.20
N VAL A 249 3.32 16.38 -2.76
CA VAL A 249 3.35 16.71 -4.18
C VAL A 249 4.40 15.84 -4.86
N LEU A 250 3.99 14.96 -5.76
CA LEU A 250 4.87 14.11 -6.54
C LEU A 250 5.36 14.88 -7.77
N VAL A 251 6.67 14.90 -7.99
CA VAL A 251 7.34 15.67 -9.06
C VAL A 251 8.09 14.71 -9.97
N TYR A 252 7.79 14.75 -11.26
CA TYR A 252 8.55 14.06 -12.29
C TYR A 252 9.42 15.06 -13.05
N ASP A 253 10.70 14.75 -13.17
CA ASP A 253 11.66 15.50 -14.01
C ASP A 253 12.33 14.51 -14.97
N GLY A 254 11.71 14.34 -16.15
CA GLY A 254 12.11 13.31 -17.10
C GLY A 254 12.06 11.92 -16.46
N ALA A 255 13.22 11.28 -16.31
CA ALA A 255 13.38 9.95 -15.70
C ALA A 255 13.45 9.95 -14.16
N GLN A 256 13.71 11.11 -13.54
CA GLN A 256 13.77 11.25 -12.09
C GLN A 256 12.38 11.49 -11.51
N MET A 257 12.20 11.06 -10.27
CA MET A 257 10.98 11.24 -9.49
C MET A 257 11.38 11.74 -8.11
N GLY A 258 10.64 12.68 -7.56
CA GLY A 258 10.82 13.19 -6.21
C GLY A 258 9.47 13.53 -5.59
N GLY A 259 9.42 13.65 -4.27
CA GLY A 259 8.22 14.04 -3.55
C GLY A 259 8.51 15.20 -2.61
N ILE A 260 7.61 16.17 -2.60
CA ILE A 260 7.65 17.35 -1.73
C ILE A 260 6.54 17.20 -0.72
N SER A 261 6.89 16.96 0.54
CA SER A 261 5.91 16.99 1.64
C SER A 261 5.28 18.39 1.73
N TYR A 262 3.96 18.46 1.94
CA TYR A 262 3.27 19.73 2.13
C TYR A 262 3.84 20.56 3.29
N ALA A 263 4.36 19.91 4.34
CA ALA A 263 5.00 20.60 5.46
C ALA A 263 6.21 21.46 5.04
N LYS A 264 6.89 21.07 3.95
CA LYS A 264 8.07 21.75 3.39
C LYS A 264 7.74 22.57 2.13
N LEU A 265 6.49 22.55 1.67
CA LEU A 265 6.03 23.32 0.52
C LEU A 265 5.66 24.73 1.00
N GLN A 266 6.38 25.73 0.52
CA GLN A 266 6.03 27.13 0.68
C GLN A 266 5.15 27.57 -0.49
N VAL A 267 4.01 28.15 -0.17
CA VAL A 267 3.05 28.68 -1.16
C VAL A 267 2.83 30.15 -0.85
N SER A 268 3.20 31.03 -1.76
CA SER A 268 2.97 32.46 -1.63
C SER A 268 2.29 33.02 -2.87
N SER A 269 1.45 34.02 -2.67
CA SER A 269 0.76 34.73 -3.75
C SER A 269 1.13 36.21 -3.73
N ASP A 270 1.39 36.78 -4.90
CA ASP A 270 1.62 38.21 -5.08
C ASP A 270 0.94 38.69 -6.40
N ARG A 271 1.22 39.91 -6.84
CA ARG A 271 0.71 40.48 -8.09
C ARG A 271 1.87 41.09 -8.88
N GLU A 272 1.91 40.82 -10.18
CA GLU A 272 2.93 41.40 -11.06
C GLU A 272 2.30 41.92 -12.34
N VAL A 273 2.72 43.11 -12.78
CA VAL A 273 2.26 43.71 -14.03
C VAL A 273 3.22 43.33 -15.15
N THR A 274 2.69 42.75 -16.23
CA THR A 274 3.47 42.31 -17.39
C THR A 274 2.86 42.85 -18.69
N GLN A 275 3.71 43.17 -19.66
CA GLN A 275 3.29 43.55 -21.01
C GLN A 275 2.63 42.37 -21.73
N ALA A 276 1.54 42.62 -22.44
CA ALA A 276 0.87 41.63 -23.29
C ALA A 276 1.73 41.27 -24.52
N ARG A 277 2.69 40.36 -24.35
CA ARG A 277 3.56 39.84 -25.42
C ARG A 277 3.76 38.34 -25.31
N GLY A 278 3.98 37.70 -26.46
CA GLY A 278 4.27 36.26 -26.55
C GLY A 278 3.09 35.42 -26.04
N SER A 279 3.34 34.66 -24.97
CA SER A 279 2.33 33.83 -24.30
C SER A 279 1.38 34.64 -23.42
N ALA A 280 1.81 35.80 -22.89
CA ALA A 280 0.95 36.68 -22.12
C ALA A 280 0.05 37.48 -23.06
N ARG A 281 -1.26 37.25 -23.00
CA ARG A 281 -2.25 37.90 -23.87
C ARG A 281 -3.45 38.36 -23.04
N VAL A 282 -4.11 39.41 -23.48
CA VAL A 282 -5.34 39.88 -22.82
C VAL A 282 -6.42 38.80 -22.98
N SER A 283 -6.93 38.28 -21.87
CA SER A 283 -8.10 37.40 -21.80
C SER A 283 -9.29 38.11 -21.14
N SER A 284 -10.47 37.48 -21.17
CA SER A 284 -11.72 38.05 -20.61
C SER A 284 -11.66 38.30 -19.10
N ASP A 285 -10.81 37.59 -18.38
CA ASP A 285 -10.57 37.70 -16.93
C ASP A 285 -9.30 38.50 -16.57
N SER A 286 -8.56 38.99 -17.58
CA SER A 286 -7.37 39.81 -17.36
C SER A 286 -7.74 41.22 -16.88
N ARG A 287 -6.99 41.74 -15.90
CA ARG A 287 -7.07 43.15 -15.50
C ARG A 287 -6.02 43.97 -16.22
N VAL A 288 -6.44 44.77 -17.19
CA VAL A 288 -5.57 45.74 -17.87
C VAL A 288 -5.43 46.97 -16.97
N VAL A 289 -4.21 47.28 -16.54
CA VAL A 289 -3.92 48.39 -15.60
C VAL A 289 -3.36 49.62 -16.30
N GLY A 290 -2.94 49.49 -17.56
CA GLY A 290 -2.40 50.57 -18.35
C GLY A 290 -1.97 50.08 -19.73
N GLN A 291 -1.27 50.94 -20.46
CA GLN A 291 -0.75 50.69 -21.80
C GLN A 291 0.67 51.25 -21.90
N THR A 292 1.48 50.62 -22.75
CA THR A 292 2.80 51.10 -23.16
C THR A 292 2.92 50.99 -24.68
N TYR A 293 4.03 51.44 -25.27
CA TYR A 293 4.28 51.35 -26.70
C TYR A 293 5.45 50.43 -27.00
N ARG A 294 5.53 49.90 -28.23
CA ARG A 294 6.65 49.04 -28.63
C ARG A 294 7.99 49.75 -28.50
N PHE A 295 8.02 51.02 -28.90
CA PHE A 295 9.17 51.92 -28.79
C PHE A 295 8.78 53.14 -27.94
N VAL A 296 9.58 53.46 -26.92
CA VAL A 296 9.29 54.57 -25.99
C VAL A 296 10.47 55.53 -25.89
N ASN A 297 10.15 56.79 -25.65
CA ASN A 297 11.12 57.81 -25.23
C ASN A 297 11.55 57.57 -23.76
N ASN A 298 12.55 58.32 -23.29
CA ASN A 298 13.01 58.25 -21.89
C ASN A 298 11.93 58.57 -20.85
N ASP A 299 10.88 59.29 -21.24
CA ASP A 299 9.73 59.63 -20.40
C ASP A 299 8.59 58.59 -20.46
N GLY A 300 8.75 57.51 -21.23
CA GLY A 300 7.73 56.48 -21.44
C GLY A 300 6.69 56.81 -22.51
N SER A 301 6.74 58.01 -23.10
CA SER A 301 5.84 58.41 -24.20
C SER A 301 6.17 57.67 -25.50
N PRO A 302 5.21 57.53 -26.44
CA PRO A 302 5.47 56.84 -27.71
C PRO A 302 6.52 57.58 -28.53
N ASP A 303 7.59 56.89 -28.93
CA ASP A 303 8.54 57.45 -29.89
C ASP A 303 7.89 57.50 -31.29
N LYS A 304 7.65 58.73 -31.76
CA LYS A 304 6.98 59.02 -33.05
C LYS A 304 7.92 58.87 -34.26
N ARG A 305 9.23 58.66 -34.05
CA ARG A 305 10.19 58.43 -35.14
C ARG A 305 10.02 57.05 -35.77
N PHE A 306 9.54 56.08 -35.00
CA PHE A 306 9.25 54.74 -35.48
C PHE A 306 7.86 54.68 -36.11
N ASN A 307 7.80 54.39 -37.42
CA ASN A 307 6.54 54.15 -38.10
C ASN A 307 5.90 52.85 -37.58
N ASN A 308 4.56 52.80 -37.44
CA ASN A 308 3.79 51.68 -36.87
C ASN A 308 4.19 51.27 -35.42
N ASN A 309 4.46 52.24 -34.55
CA ASN A 309 4.68 51.97 -33.13
C ASN A 309 3.41 51.45 -32.43
N THR A 310 3.31 50.13 -32.26
CA THR A 310 2.11 49.47 -31.71
C THR A 310 1.97 49.68 -30.21
N GLU A 311 0.75 49.95 -29.78
CA GLU A 311 0.37 49.98 -28.36
C GLU A 311 0.29 48.56 -27.78
N ILE A 312 0.75 48.40 -26.54
CA ILE A 312 0.86 47.12 -25.83
C ILE A 312 0.19 47.28 -24.47
N PRO A 313 -0.89 46.53 -24.21
CA PRO A 313 -1.54 46.52 -22.89
C PRO A 313 -0.61 46.02 -21.78
N LEU A 314 -0.73 46.63 -20.60
CA LEU A 314 -0.14 46.16 -19.34
C LEU A 314 -1.19 45.37 -18.56
N ILE A 315 -0.94 44.08 -18.37
CA ILE A 315 -1.84 43.16 -17.69
C ILE A 315 -1.30 42.89 -16.28
N GLU A 316 -2.14 43.05 -15.27
CA GLU A 316 -1.83 42.60 -13.92
C GLU A 316 -2.16 41.11 -13.79
N TYR A 317 -1.14 40.29 -13.51
CA TYR A 317 -1.30 38.87 -13.20
C TYR A 317 -1.19 38.65 -11.69
N GLY A 318 -1.91 37.65 -11.17
CA GLY A 318 -1.64 37.09 -9.86
C GLY A 318 -0.48 36.11 -9.98
N THR A 319 0.56 36.26 -9.17
CA THR A 319 1.67 35.33 -9.13
C THR A 319 1.45 34.32 -8.00
N LEU A 320 1.74 33.05 -8.25
CA LEU A 320 1.69 31.97 -7.27
C LEU A 320 3.03 31.25 -7.27
N ALA A 321 3.82 31.43 -6.22
CA ALA A 321 5.11 30.77 -6.07
C ALA A 321 4.96 29.51 -5.19
N LEU A 322 5.39 28.38 -5.74
CA LEU A 322 5.48 27.09 -5.10
C LEU A 322 6.96 26.74 -4.93
N SER A 323 7.44 26.71 -3.69
CA SER A 323 8.86 26.47 -3.37
C SER A 323 9.00 25.34 -2.37
N GLY A 324 9.80 24.31 -2.67
CA GLY A 324 10.02 23.19 -1.76
C GLY A 324 11.05 22.20 -2.31
N ALA A 325 11.84 21.61 -1.41
CA ALA A 325 12.84 20.57 -1.74
C ALA A 325 13.75 20.89 -2.95
N GLY A 326 14.18 22.15 -3.10
CA GLY A 326 15.05 22.60 -4.21
C GLY A 326 14.31 22.89 -5.52
N LEU A 327 12.99 22.77 -5.56
CA LEU A 327 12.14 23.21 -6.67
C LEU A 327 11.53 24.58 -6.35
N THR A 328 11.52 25.48 -7.33
CA THR A 328 10.81 26.76 -7.27
C THR A 328 10.07 26.96 -8.58
N ILE A 329 8.75 27.03 -8.51
CA ILE A 329 7.85 27.24 -9.64
C ILE A 329 7.05 28.50 -9.36
N CYS A 330 7.03 29.42 -10.32
CA CYS A 330 6.21 30.63 -10.22
C CYS A 330 5.20 30.64 -11.36
N LEU A 331 3.92 30.61 -11.01
CA LEU A 331 2.79 30.64 -11.93
C LEU A 331 2.24 32.06 -12.03
N PHE A 332 1.84 32.46 -13.23
CA PHE A 332 1.18 33.72 -13.54
C PHE A 332 -0.26 33.39 -13.94
N VAL A 333 -1.21 33.90 -13.17
CA VAL A 333 -2.63 33.61 -13.29
C VAL A 333 -3.35 34.89 -13.69
N SER A 334 -4.06 34.84 -14.81
CA SER A 334 -4.87 35.96 -15.32
C SER A 334 -5.86 36.49 -14.28
N ASN A 335 -6.57 35.59 -13.59
CA ASN A 335 -7.43 35.93 -12.46
C ASN A 335 -6.64 36.01 -11.14
N GLN A 336 -6.39 37.23 -10.66
CA GLN A 336 -5.56 37.44 -9.46
C GLN A 336 -6.25 36.96 -8.18
N LYS A 337 -7.59 36.90 -8.15
CA LYS A 337 -8.33 36.37 -6.99
C LYS A 337 -8.12 34.86 -6.86
N SER A 338 -8.08 34.14 -7.98
CA SER A 338 -7.79 32.71 -7.98
C SER A 338 -6.39 32.43 -7.42
N ALA A 339 -5.36 33.19 -7.83
CA ALA A 339 -4.01 33.05 -7.30
C ALA A 339 -3.93 33.31 -5.77
N ALA A 340 -4.59 34.35 -5.29
CA ALA A 340 -4.62 34.70 -3.87
C ALA A 340 -5.39 33.71 -2.99
N PHE A 341 -6.29 32.92 -3.58
CA PHE A 341 -7.11 31.94 -2.87
C PHE A 341 -6.35 30.64 -2.54
N VAL A 342 -5.42 30.21 -3.41
CA VAL A 342 -4.70 28.94 -3.29
C VAL A 342 -3.91 28.80 -1.97
N PRO A 343 -3.12 29.78 -1.51
CA PRO A 343 -2.35 29.62 -0.27
C PRO A 343 -3.22 29.27 0.96
N GLY A 344 -4.41 29.87 1.06
CA GLY A 344 -5.35 29.57 2.15
C GLY A 344 -5.85 28.13 2.09
N GLN A 345 -6.15 27.63 0.89
CA GLN A 345 -6.62 26.24 0.71
C GLN A 345 -5.53 25.19 0.95
N VAL A 346 -4.25 25.55 0.76
CA VAL A 346 -3.12 24.66 1.02
C VAL A 346 -2.73 24.66 2.51
N SER A 347 -3.13 25.66 3.29
CA SER A 347 -2.74 25.77 4.70
C SER A 347 -3.25 24.61 5.58
N ASP A 348 -4.49 24.17 5.37
CA ASP A 348 -5.09 23.06 6.13
C ASP A 348 -4.30 21.76 5.98
N ILE A 349 -3.86 21.45 4.75
CA ILE A 349 -3.09 20.23 4.46
C ILE A 349 -1.63 20.38 4.93
N GLN A 350 -1.06 21.59 4.93
CA GLN A 350 0.25 21.87 5.52
C GLN A 350 0.26 21.66 7.03
N ASP A 351 -0.79 22.07 7.73
CA ASP A 351 -0.89 21.90 9.18
C ASP A 351 -1.05 20.44 9.58
N LEU A 352 -1.74 19.62 8.78
CA LEU A 352 -1.75 18.17 8.95
C LEU A 352 -0.37 17.55 8.69
N ALA A 353 0.30 17.98 7.62
CA ALA A 353 1.62 17.44 7.25
C ALA A 353 2.73 17.77 8.26
N ARG A 354 2.57 18.83 9.07
CA ARG A 354 3.51 19.21 10.14
C ARG A 354 3.42 18.30 11.37
N LYS A 355 2.35 17.51 11.51
CA LYS A 355 2.22 16.53 12.60
C LYS A 355 3.19 15.37 12.38
N PRO A 356 3.68 14.73 13.45
CA PRO A 356 4.52 13.54 13.31
C PRO A 356 3.75 12.43 12.60
N VAL A 357 4.45 11.66 11.77
CA VAL A 357 3.90 10.48 11.10
C VAL A 357 3.48 9.46 12.15
N VAL A 358 2.25 8.97 12.06
CA VAL A 358 1.71 7.97 12.98
C VAL A 358 2.22 6.60 12.60
N LYS A 359 2.81 5.90 13.57
CA LYS A 359 3.27 4.52 13.44
C LYS A 359 2.12 3.55 13.65
N VAL A 360 1.43 3.19 12.58
CA VAL A 360 0.21 2.35 12.62
C VAL A 360 0.57 0.88 12.63
N ALA A 361 1.68 0.47 11.98
CA ALA A 361 2.10 -0.92 11.97
C ALA A 361 2.42 -1.39 13.39
N GLU A 362 3.20 -0.62 14.17
CA GLU A 362 3.49 -0.95 15.58
C GLU A 362 2.19 -1.17 16.40
N GLN A 363 1.15 -0.37 16.19
CA GLN A 363 -0.14 -0.53 16.85
C GLN A 363 -0.87 -1.80 16.40
N ARG A 364 -0.93 -2.06 15.08
CA ARG A 364 -1.53 -3.29 14.53
C ARG A 364 -0.81 -4.54 15.04
N HIS A 365 0.52 -4.51 15.16
CA HIS A 365 1.32 -5.59 15.73
C HIS A 365 1.00 -5.86 17.19
N LEU A 366 0.87 -4.81 18.01
CA LEU A 366 0.50 -4.94 19.42
C LEU A 366 -0.92 -5.49 19.59
N GLU A 367 -1.87 -5.00 18.79
CA GLU A 367 -3.25 -5.50 18.80
C GLU A 367 -3.32 -6.95 18.33
N ALA A 368 -2.59 -7.32 17.28
CA ALA A 368 -2.51 -8.70 16.80
C ALA A 368 -1.87 -9.62 17.85
N ALA A 369 -0.80 -9.18 18.52
CA ALA A 369 -0.19 -9.91 19.62
C ALA A 369 -1.16 -10.11 20.79
N ALA A 370 -1.91 -9.08 21.16
CA ALA A 370 -2.94 -9.17 22.21
C ALA A 370 -4.08 -10.13 21.80
N ARG A 371 -4.57 -10.07 20.55
CA ARG A 371 -5.58 -11.00 20.01
C ARG A 371 -5.09 -12.44 20.03
N ARG A 372 -3.83 -12.67 19.65
CA ARG A 372 -3.19 -14.00 19.71
C ARG A 372 -3.09 -14.52 21.13
N GLU A 373 -2.71 -13.66 22.07
CA GLU A 373 -2.63 -14.03 23.48
C GLU A 373 -4.02 -14.37 24.03
N ALA A 374 -5.05 -13.58 23.72
CA ALA A 374 -6.44 -13.87 24.09
C ALA A 374 -6.94 -15.20 23.50
N ARG A 375 -6.74 -15.43 22.20
CA ARG A 375 -7.11 -16.70 21.53
C ARG A 375 -6.37 -17.89 22.14
N ARG A 376 -5.09 -17.73 22.46
CA ARG A 376 -4.31 -18.78 23.13
C ARG A 376 -4.83 -19.07 24.54
N GLN A 377 -5.17 -18.04 25.32
CA GLN A 377 -5.78 -18.20 26.64
C GLN A 377 -7.12 -18.93 26.55
N GLU A 378 -7.94 -18.61 25.55
CA GLU A 378 -9.21 -19.27 25.29
C GLU A 378 -9.03 -20.76 24.94
N VAL A 379 -8.16 -21.09 23.97
CA VAL A 379 -7.88 -22.50 23.62
C VAL A 379 -7.33 -23.27 24.82
N CYS A 380 -6.40 -22.68 25.59
CA CYS A 380 -5.91 -23.31 26.81
C CYS A 380 -7.03 -23.52 27.84
N SER A 381 -8.06 -22.68 27.87
CA SER A 381 -9.21 -22.82 28.79
C SER A 381 -10.12 -23.96 28.40
N ILE A 382 -10.35 -24.14 27.10
CA ILE A 382 -11.12 -25.25 26.57
C ILE A 382 -10.40 -26.56 26.84
N VAL A 383 -9.08 -26.61 26.60
CA VAL A 383 -8.25 -27.78 26.89
C VAL A 383 -8.27 -28.11 28.38
N LEU A 384 -8.11 -27.11 29.26
CA LEU A 384 -8.18 -27.33 30.70
C LEU A 384 -9.53 -27.88 31.13
N ASP A 385 -10.63 -27.31 30.62
CA ASP A 385 -11.99 -27.77 30.93
C ASP A 385 -12.23 -29.21 30.43
N ALA A 386 -11.71 -29.58 29.26
CA ALA A 386 -11.76 -30.95 28.75
C ALA A 386 -10.94 -31.93 29.62
N LEU A 387 -9.75 -31.53 30.06
CA LEU A 387 -8.94 -32.33 30.99
C LEU A 387 -9.62 -32.45 32.35
N CYS A 388 -10.34 -31.41 32.80
CA CYS A 388 -11.11 -31.44 34.04
C CYS A 388 -12.40 -32.27 33.92
N CYS A 389 -13.05 -32.32 32.75
CA CYS A 389 -14.12 -33.30 32.47
C CYS A 389 -13.62 -34.71 32.72
N MET A 390 -12.40 -34.99 32.27
CA MET A 390 -11.79 -36.30 32.40
C MET A 390 -11.49 -36.63 33.87
N MET A 391 -10.79 -35.72 34.56
CA MET A 391 -10.45 -35.83 35.98
C MET A 391 -11.67 -35.93 36.92
N PHE A 392 -12.85 -35.47 36.50
CA PHE A 392 -14.05 -35.47 37.34
C PHE A 392 -15.10 -36.48 36.86
N ALA A 393 -14.72 -37.41 35.98
CA ALA A 393 -15.60 -38.44 35.43
C ALA A 393 -16.33 -39.25 36.51
N ASP A 394 -15.59 -39.71 37.52
CA ASP A 394 -16.10 -40.55 38.60
C ASP A 394 -16.64 -39.72 39.80
N GLY A 395 -16.80 -38.40 39.63
CA GLY A 395 -17.28 -37.48 40.68
C GLY A 395 -16.26 -37.19 41.80
N GLN A 396 -15.09 -37.83 41.76
CA GLN A 396 -13.94 -37.54 42.62
C GLN A 396 -12.73 -37.24 41.74
N ALA A 397 -11.94 -36.23 42.12
CA ALA A 397 -10.72 -35.87 41.41
C ALA A 397 -9.51 -36.36 42.21
N SER A 398 -8.80 -37.35 41.67
CA SER A 398 -7.67 -37.98 42.33
C SER A 398 -6.44 -37.06 42.38
N LYS A 399 -5.52 -37.34 43.32
CA LYS A 399 -4.28 -36.58 43.48
C LYS A 399 -3.33 -36.79 42.30
N SER A 400 -3.31 -37.98 41.71
CA SER A 400 -2.46 -38.33 40.57
C SER A 400 -2.96 -37.72 39.26
N GLU A 401 -4.27 -37.74 39.00
CA GLU A 401 -4.89 -37.05 37.86
C GLU A 401 -4.66 -35.54 37.91
N ARG A 402 -4.88 -34.91 39.08
CA ARG A 402 -4.63 -33.47 39.27
C ARG A 402 -3.19 -33.11 38.95
N LYS A 403 -2.25 -33.92 39.44
CA LYS A 403 -0.81 -33.74 39.15
C LYS A 403 -0.53 -33.91 37.66
N LYS A 404 -1.23 -34.84 36.98
CA LYS A 404 -1.06 -35.09 35.56
C LYS A 404 -1.60 -33.96 34.69
N VAL A 405 -2.78 -33.43 35.02
CA VAL A 405 -3.35 -32.24 34.36
C VAL A 405 -2.40 -31.06 34.49
N HIS A 406 -1.85 -30.83 35.68
CA HIS A 406 -0.85 -29.77 35.90
C HIS A 406 0.40 -29.96 35.02
N GLU A 407 0.98 -31.17 35.02
CA GLU A 407 2.14 -31.51 34.17
C GLU A 407 1.85 -31.24 32.67
N LEU A 408 0.65 -31.60 32.20
CA LEU A 408 0.22 -31.38 30.82
C LEU A 408 0.04 -29.90 30.50
N MET A 409 -0.57 -29.11 31.39
CA MET A 409 -0.73 -27.67 31.20
C MET A 409 0.62 -26.94 31.17
N VAL A 410 1.57 -27.34 32.01
CA VAL A 410 2.95 -26.83 31.97
C VAL A 410 3.63 -27.21 30.65
N ARG A 411 3.45 -28.44 30.17
CA ARG A 411 4.01 -28.91 28.90
C ARG A 411 3.43 -28.21 27.68
N ILE A 412 2.15 -27.86 27.72
CA ILE A 412 1.45 -27.07 26.69
C ILE A 412 1.88 -25.58 26.75
N LYS A 413 2.65 -25.20 27.77
CA LYS A 413 3.02 -23.81 28.08
C LYS A 413 1.76 -22.96 28.23
N ALA A 414 0.87 -23.35 29.13
CA ALA A 414 -0.28 -22.52 29.48
C ALA A 414 0.20 -21.12 29.91
N PRO A 415 -0.54 -20.05 29.59
CA PRO A 415 -0.18 -18.68 29.98
C PRO A 415 -0.40 -18.40 31.48
N TRP A 416 -0.90 -19.37 32.25
CA TRP A 416 -1.24 -19.20 33.66
C TRP A 416 -0.14 -19.72 34.58
N SER A 417 -0.08 -19.15 35.77
CA SER A 417 0.75 -19.70 36.85
C SER A 417 0.22 -21.06 37.34
N SER A 418 1.07 -21.79 38.07
CA SER A 418 0.69 -23.05 38.73
C SER A 418 -0.56 -22.87 39.61
N ASP A 419 -0.60 -21.77 40.37
CA ASP A 419 -1.65 -21.51 41.36
C ASP A 419 -2.96 -21.09 40.67
N GLU A 420 -2.87 -20.33 39.59
CA GLU A 420 -4.02 -19.97 38.74
C GLU A 420 -4.64 -21.21 38.08
N THR A 421 -3.81 -22.15 37.62
CA THR A 421 -4.29 -23.41 37.04
C THR A 421 -5.06 -24.23 38.07
N GLU A 422 -4.54 -24.34 39.29
CA GLU A 422 -5.23 -25.02 40.39
C GLU A 422 -6.55 -24.33 40.76
N LEU A 423 -6.56 -23.00 40.80
CA LEU A 423 -7.77 -22.22 41.08
C LEU A 423 -8.86 -22.46 40.02
N LYS A 424 -8.48 -22.50 38.73
CA LYS A 424 -9.41 -22.85 37.64
C LYS A 424 -9.92 -24.28 37.73
N MET A 425 -9.07 -25.25 38.08
CA MET A 425 -9.50 -26.64 38.29
C MET A 425 -10.50 -26.75 39.46
N ARG A 426 -10.28 -26.03 40.56
CA ARG A 426 -11.23 -25.98 41.70
C ARG A 426 -12.53 -25.29 41.33
N SER A 427 -12.48 -24.20 40.58
CA SER A 427 -13.66 -23.51 40.04
C SER A 427 -14.46 -24.41 39.09
N TYR A 428 -13.78 -25.22 38.27
CA TYR A 428 -14.44 -26.21 37.43
C TYR A 428 -15.18 -27.26 38.26
N CYS A 429 -14.53 -27.83 39.28
CA CYS A 429 -15.12 -28.86 40.14
C CYS A 429 -16.33 -28.35 40.94
N SER A 430 -16.33 -27.08 41.36
CA SER A 430 -17.49 -26.46 42.03
C SER A 430 -18.64 -26.24 41.05
N ARG A 431 -18.37 -25.68 39.86
CA ARG A 431 -19.35 -25.52 38.78
C ARG A 431 -20.01 -26.85 38.40
N ALA A 432 -19.23 -27.93 38.28
CA ALA A 432 -19.74 -29.26 37.96
C ALA A 432 -20.68 -29.84 39.04
N LYS A 433 -20.46 -29.49 40.31
CA LYS A 433 -21.33 -29.92 41.43
C LYS A 433 -22.62 -29.12 41.52
N GLU A 434 -22.61 -27.84 41.15
CA GLU A 434 -23.77 -26.95 41.24
C GLU A 434 -24.71 -27.08 40.04
N VAL A 435 -24.17 -27.08 38.81
CA VAL A 435 -24.95 -27.09 37.57
C VAL A 435 -25.30 -28.53 37.11
N GLY A 436 -24.48 -29.50 37.51
CA GLY A 436 -24.57 -30.90 37.10
C GLY A 436 -23.50 -31.27 36.06
N PHE A 437 -22.89 -32.43 36.22
CA PHE A 437 -21.73 -32.85 35.43
C PHE A 437 -22.04 -33.01 33.93
N ILE A 438 -23.21 -33.59 33.60
CA ILE A 438 -23.59 -33.88 32.21
C ILE A 438 -23.74 -32.58 31.39
N SER A 439 -24.37 -31.54 31.97
CA SER A 439 -24.52 -30.24 31.30
C SER A 439 -23.19 -29.51 31.09
N VAL A 440 -22.23 -29.67 32.01
CA VAL A 440 -20.89 -29.08 31.83
C VAL A 440 -20.12 -29.83 30.74
N VAL A 441 -20.27 -31.16 30.66
CA VAL A 441 -19.67 -31.96 29.57
C VAL A 441 -20.23 -31.54 28.20
N ASP A 442 -21.54 -31.24 28.11
CA ASP A 442 -22.15 -30.76 26.86
C ASP A 442 -21.62 -29.38 26.46
N ASP A 443 -21.48 -28.44 27.41
CA ASP A 443 -20.86 -27.13 27.19
C ASP A 443 -19.40 -27.28 26.69
N VAL A 444 -18.62 -28.15 27.33
CA VAL A 444 -17.23 -28.39 26.94
C VAL A 444 -17.14 -29.05 25.56
N CYS A 445 -17.99 -30.03 25.24
CA CYS A 445 -18.05 -30.62 23.90
C CYS A 445 -18.34 -29.56 22.82
N SER A 446 -19.27 -28.63 23.08
CA SER A 446 -19.57 -27.53 22.15
C SER A 446 -18.40 -26.55 21.97
N ARG A 447 -17.59 -26.34 23.01
CA ARG A 447 -16.41 -25.48 22.94
C ARG A 447 -15.23 -26.19 22.29
N VAL A 448 -15.08 -27.50 22.49
CA VAL A 448 -14.03 -28.31 21.87
C VAL A 448 -14.22 -28.40 20.35
N SER A 449 -15.46 -28.42 19.84
CA SER A 449 -15.69 -28.44 18.39
C SER A 449 -15.17 -27.18 17.68
N THR A 450 -15.08 -26.03 18.37
CA THR A 450 -14.49 -24.81 17.81
C THR A 450 -12.98 -24.90 17.49
N ILE A 451 -12.31 -25.97 17.91
CA ILE A 451 -10.89 -26.22 17.65
C ILE A 451 -10.75 -26.89 16.27
N ASN A 452 -10.60 -26.09 15.21
CA ASN A 452 -10.55 -26.58 13.82
C ASN A 452 -9.19 -27.18 13.39
N SER A 453 -8.18 -27.18 14.27
CA SER A 453 -6.84 -27.66 13.90
C SER A 453 -6.72 -29.16 14.20
N LEU A 454 -6.63 -29.99 13.15
CA LEU A 454 -6.50 -31.46 13.23
C LEU A 454 -5.36 -31.90 14.17
N ARG A 455 -4.24 -31.17 14.16
CA ARG A 455 -3.11 -31.41 15.07
C ARG A 455 -3.43 -31.10 16.54
N GLN A 456 -4.23 -30.07 16.80
CA GLN A 456 -4.65 -29.71 18.16
C GLN A 456 -5.68 -30.71 18.69
N GLN A 457 -6.57 -31.19 17.83
CA GLN A 457 -7.53 -32.24 18.11
C GLN A 457 -6.82 -33.56 18.49
N GLU A 458 -5.87 -34.03 17.67
CA GLU A 458 -5.06 -35.22 17.99
C GLU A 458 -4.26 -35.06 19.29
N ALA A 459 -3.68 -33.87 19.51
CA ALA A 459 -2.95 -33.57 20.74
C ALA A 459 -3.86 -33.59 21.97
N LEU A 460 -5.09 -33.08 21.86
CA LEU A 460 -6.09 -33.10 22.92
C LEU A 460 -6.48 -34.54 23.27
N VAL A 461 -6.81 -35.38 22.27
CA VAL A 461 -7.14 -36.80 22.48
C VAL A 461 -5.98 -37.53 23.16
N SER A 462 -4.73 -37.27 22.73
CA SER A 462 -3.54 -37.85 23.37
C SER A 462 -3.34 -37.36 24.82
N CYS A 463 -3.70 -36.10 25.12
CA CYS A 463 -3.64 -35.58 26.48
C CYS A 463 -4.70 -36.22 27.38
N LEU A 464 -5.94 -36.41 26.88
CA LEU A 464 -7.01 -37.09 27.60
C LEU A 464 -6.60 -38.52 27.98
N GLU A 465 -6.03 -39.29 27.04
CA GLU A 465 -5.54 -40.65 27.32
C GLU A 465 -4.45 -40.71 28.40
N ARG A 466 -3.63 -39.66 28.50
CA ARG A 466 -2.58 -39.58 29.53
C ARG A 466 -3.12 -39.25 30.90
N VAL A 467 -4.24 -38.55 31.00
CA VAL A 467 -4.94 -38.29 32.26
C VAL A 467 -5.63 -39.55 32.74
N MET A 468 -6.38 -40.25 31.87
CA MET A 468 -7.03 -41.52 32.21
C MET A 468 -6.05 -42.58 32.73
N LYS A 469 -4.85 -42.67 32.14
CA LYS A 469 -3.82 -43.64 32.56
C LYS A 469 -3.05 -43.21 33.81
N ALA A 470 -3.35 -42.07 34.43
CA ALA A 470 -2.59 -41.55 35.55
C ALA A 470 -2.73 -42.40 36.83
N ASP A 471 -3.91 -43.01 37.02
CA ASP A 471 -4.28 -43.72 38.24
C ASP A 471 -4.16 -45.25 38.10
N GLY A 472 -3.88 -45.74 36.89
CA GLY A 472 -3.60 -47.15 36.60
C GLY A 472 -4.85 -48.01 36.36
N GLU A 473 -6.05 -47.50 36.68
CA GLU A 473 -7.34 -48.11 36.40
C GLU A 473 -8.13 -47.19 35.46
N VAL A 474 -8.81 -47.75 34.46
CA VAL A 474 -9.63 -46.99 33.49
C VAL A 474 -11.08 -47.38 33.73
N THR A 475 -11.96 -46.41 34.01
CA THR A 475 -13.39 -46.68 34.28
C THR A 475 -14.25 -46.58 33.03
N ASP A 476 -15.45 -47.19 33.07
CA ASP A 476 -16.40 -47.15 31.95
C ASP A 476 -16.94 -45.74 31.69
N ASP A 477 -17.07 -44.92 32.75
CA ASP A 477 -17.54 -43.54 32.63
C ASP A 477 -16.47 -42.62 32.01
N GLU A 478 -15.19 -42.87 32.31
CA GLU A 478 -14.06 -42.23 31.64
C GLU A 478 -14.04 -42.50 30.12
N LEU A 479 -14.24 -43.76 29.72
CA LEU A 479 -14.31 -44.17 28.31
C LEU A 479 -15.50 -43.53 27.59
N ARG A 480 -16.66 -43.42 28.27
CA ARG A 480 -17.83 -42.72 27.74
C ARG A 480 -17.52 -41.25 27.47
N ILE A 481 -16.92 -40.53 28.41
CA ILE A 481 -16.58 -39.10 28.24
C ILE A 481 -15.58 -38.90 27.11
N LYS A 482 -14.52 -39.73 27.05
CA LYS A 482 -13.57 -39.69 25.94
C LYS A 482 -14.29 -39.88 24.60
N SER A 483 -15.16 -40.88 24.49
CA SER A 483 -15.90 -41.14 23.25
C SER A 483 -16.83 -39.98 22.84
N ARG A 484 -17.43 -39.27 23.82
CA ARG A 484 -18.26 -38.09 23.56
C ARG A 484 -17.44 -36.91 23.07
N ILE A 485 -16.29 -36.64 23.70
CA ILE A 485 -15.38 -35.56 23.30
C ILE A 485 -14.76 -35.88 21.93
N SER A 486 -14.34 -37.13 21.68
CA SER A 486 -13.84 -37.56 20.37
C SER A 486 -14.88 -37.43 19.26
N LYS A 487 -16.15 -37.78 19.53
CA LYS A 487 -17.23 -37.58 18.56
C LYS A 487 -17.51 -36.10 18.27
N ALA A 488 -17.46 -35.24 19.28
CA ALA A 488 -17.62 -33.80 19.11
C ALA A 488 -16.48 -33.16 18.28
N ILE A 489 -15.32 -33.81 18.25
CA ILE A 489 -14.18 -33.42 17.42
C ILE A 489 -14.36 -33.87 15.96
N GLU A 490 -14.95 -35.05 15.74
CA GLU A 490 -15.15 -35.65 14.41
C GLU A 490 -16.35 -35.08 13.64
N SER A 491 -17.38 -34.56 14.32
CA SER A 491 -18.65 -34.15 13.69
C SER A 491 -18.63 -32.86 12.86
N ASP A 492 -17.54 -32.08 12.89
CA ASP A 492 -17.37 -30.85 12.08
C ASP A 492 -16.50 -31.06 10.82
N GLY A 493 -16.16 -32.33 10.49
CA GLY A 493 -15.30 -32.70 9.36
C GLY A 493 -16.02 -33.10 8.06
N ASP A 494 -17.36 -33.11 8.03
CA ASP A 494 -18.20 -33.50 6.87
C ASP A 494 -18.92 -32.29 6.23
#